data_AF-A0A8T5TP52-F1
#
_entry.id   AF-A0A8T5TP52-F1
#
_cell.length_a   1.000
_cell.length_b   1.000
_cell.length_c   1.000
_cell.angle_alpha   90.00
_cell.angle_beta   90.00
_cell.angle_gamma   90.00
#
_symmetry.space_group_name_H-M   'P 1'
#
loop_
_entity.id
_entity.type
_entity.pdbx_description
1 polymer ?
#
loop_
_entity_poly.entity_id
_entity_poly.type
_entity_poly.pdbx_seq_one_letter_code
_entity_poly.pdbx_strand_id
1 'polypeptide(L)'
;MAYYRGYILIRLKIVGKEWDVVEKLKDLHSKEEDEDWKVTYAIPVYGAWDIMIECSFSQLSELDKVVTYCRIENELSQWIEETTTLVGTKPDYS
;
A
#
# COMPACT_ATOMS: atom_id res chain seq x y z
N MET A 1 -3.01 20.82 -4.63
CA MET A 1 -3.56 19.71 -5.43
C MET A 1 -4.59 18.97 -4.57
N ALA A 2 -5.53 18.28 -5.20
CA ALA A 2 -6.51 17.46 -4.48
C ALA A 2 -5.88 16.07 -4.25
N TYR A 3 -5.75 15.64 -2.99
CA TYR A 3 -5.23 14.33 -2.65
C TYR A 3 -6.33 13.45 -2.09
N TYR A 4 -6.24 12.17 -2.41
CA TYR A 4 -7.11 11.12 -1.96
C TYR A 4 -6.37 10.22 -0.98
N ARG A 5 -7.15 9.51 -0.17
CA ARG A 5 -6.65 8.49 0.73
C ARG A 5 -7.09 7.11 0.25
N GLY A 6 -6.15 6.19 0.22
CA GLY A 6 -6.38 4.78 -0.06
C GLY A 6 -5.83 3.92 1.07
N TYR A 7 -6.43 2.75 1.24
CA TYR A 7 -5.94 1.72 2.13
C TYR A 7 -5.71 0.43 1.37
N ILE A 8 -4.60 -0.24 1.62
CA ILE A 8 -4.33 -1.58 1.09
C ILE A 8 -4.25 -2.52 2.30
N LEU A 9 -5.16 -3.48 2.32
CA LEU A 9 -5.15 -4.58 3.29
C LEU A 9 -4.44 -5.76 2.66
N ILE A 10 -3.50 -6.35 3.39
CA ILE A 10 -2.66 -7.44 2.91
C ILE A 10 -2.89 -8.66 3.79
N ARG A 11 -3.01 -9.80 3.14
CA ARG A 11 -2.98 -11.12 3.75
C ARG A 11 -1.69 -11.83 3.37
N LEU A 12 -1.02 -12.45 4.32
CA LEU A 12 0.25 -13.14 4.13
C LEU A 12 0.06 -14.63 3.89
N LYS A 13 0.88 -15.18 2.98
CA LYS A 13 1.09 -16.62 2.80
C LYS A 13 1.94 -17.21 3.92
N ILE A 14 2.86 -16.40 4.47
CA ILE A 14 3.88 -16.84 5.43
C ILE A 14 3.75 -15.98 6.70
N VAL A 15 3.38 -16.61 7.81
CA VAL A 15 3.29 -15.98 9.12
C VAL A 15 4.66 -15.50 9.60
N GLY A 16 4.72 -14.34 10.25
CA GLY A 16 5.96 -13.77 10.78
C GLY A 16 6.70 -12.86 9.81
N LYS A 17 6.10 -12.57 8.64
CA LYS A 17 6.63 -11.65 7.61
C LYS A 17 5.99 -10.26 7.64
N GLU A 18 5.18 -9.97 8.65
CA GLU A 18 4.41 -8.73 8.73
C GLU A 18 5.31 -7.50 8.73
N TRP A 19 6.33 -7.51 9.59
CA TRP A 19 7.27 -6.41 9.70
C TRP A 19 8.21 -6.31 8.49
N ASP A 20 8.62 -7.43 7.91
CA ASP A 20 9.45 -7.43 6.68
C ASP A 20 8.72 -6.74 5.52
N VAL A 21 7.41 -6.98 5.37
CA VAL A 21 6.58 -6.30 4.38
C VAL A 21 6.43 -4.81 4.71
N VAL A 22 6.18 -4.47 5.98
CA VAL A 22 6.07 -3.07 6.42
C VAL A 22 7.37 -2.31 6.15
N GLU A 23 8.53 -2.87 6.43
CA GLU A 23 9.82 -2.23 6.19
C GLU A 23 10.09 -1.97 4.70
N LYS A 24 9.67 -2.88 3.81
CA LYS A 24 9.78 -2.68 2.36
C LYS A 24 8.86 -1.59 1.82
N LEU A 25 7.68 -1.45 2.42
CA LEU A 25 6.64 -0.53 1.93
C LEU A 25 6.71 0.83 2.62
N LYS A 26 7.36 0.89 3.79
CA LYS A 26 7.66 2.14 4.48
C LYS A 26 8.50 3.03 3.57
N ASP A 27 8.14 4.32 3.55
CA ASP A 27 8.79 5.35 2.75
C ASP A 27 8.71 5.14 1.22
N LEU A 28 7.86 4.21 0.73
CA LEU A 28 7.62 4.06 -0.69
C LEU A 28 6.86 5.28 -1.24
N HIS A 29 7.40 5.92 -2.27
CA HIS A 29 6.83 7.11 -2.90
C HIS A 29 7.17 7.16 -4.39
N SER A 30 6.44 8.02 -5.12
CA SER A 30 6.75 8.32 -6.52
C SER A 30 8.18 8.82 -6.70
N LYS A 31 8.82 8.42 -7.80
CA LYS A 31 10.10 8.98 -8.27
C LYS A 31 9.96 9.76 -9.58
N GLU A 32 8.77 9.74 -10.17
CA GLU A 32 8.47 10.40 -11.44
C GLU A 32 8.00 11.83 -11.17
N GLU A 33 8.36 12.78 -12.04
CA GLU A 33 8.06 14.21 -11.85
C GLU A 33 6.56 14.55 -11.99
N ASP A 34 5.79 13.69 -12.66
CA ASP A 34 4.36 13.86 -12.94
C ASP A 34 3.44 13.09 -11.98
N GLU A 35 4.02 12.39 -11.00
CA GLU A 35 3.30 11.56 -10.03
C GLU A 35 3.58 12.01 -8.61
N ASP A 36 2.51 12.09 -7.81
CA ASP A 36 2.59 12.50 -6.42
C ASP A 36 1.76 11.57 -5.54
N TRP A 37 2.40 10.45 -5.20
CA TRP A 37 1.87 9.46 -4.28
C TRP A 37 2.94 8.98 -3.29
N LYS A 38 2.48 8.55 -2.11
CA LYS A 38 3.33 7.96 -1.08
C LYS A 38 2.55 7.06 -0.15
N VAL A 39 3.23 6.06 0.39
CA VAL A 39 2.79 5.32 1.58
C VAL A 39 2.99 6.23 2.79
N THR A 40 1.89 6.55 3.48
CA THR A 40 1.89 7.44 4.65
C THR A 40 1.96 6.67 5.96
N TYR A 41 1.49 5.43 5.95
CA TYR A 41 1.46 4.56 7.13
C TYR A 41 1.43 3.09 6.69
N ALA A 42 2.10 2.22 7.46
CA ALA A 42 2.03 0.78 7.29
C ALA A 42 2.19 0.11 8.67
N ILE A 43 1.32 -0.83 9.00
CA ILE A 43 1.34 -1.50 10.30
C ILE A 43 0.79 -2.93 10.21
N PRO A 44 1.34 -3.90 10.96
CA PRO A 44 0.69 -5.17 11.19
C PRO A 44 -0.60 -4.96 11.99
N VAL A 45 -1.66 -5.69 11.65
CA VAL A 45 -2.95 -5.63 12.34
C VAL A 45 -3.41 -7.04 12.72
N TYR A 46 -4.21 -7.15 13.78
CA TYR A 46 -4.87 -8.40 14.15
C TYR A 46 -6.33 -8.36 13.70
N GLY A 47 -6.71 -9.27 12.81
CA GLY A 47 -8.07 -9.35 12.29
C GLY A 47 -8.18 -10.30 11.10
N ALA A 48 -9.08 -9.98 10.16
CA ALA A 48 -9.23 -10.74 8.92
C ALA A 48 -8.06 -10.54 7.93
N TRP A 49 -7.21 -9.55 8.19
CA TRP A 49 -6.04 -9.15 7.41
C TRP A 49 -4.84 -9.04 8.34
N ASP A 50 -3.63 -9.15 7.79
CA ASP A 50 -2.39 -9.18 8.57
C ASP A 50 -1.68 -7.83 8.59
N ILE A 51 -1.83 -7.01 7.54
CA ILE A 51 -1.20 -5.69 7.43
C ILE A 51 -2.20 -4.69 6.84
N MET A 52 -2.17 -3.45 7.33
CA MET A 52 -2.86 -2.31 6.74
C MET A 52 -1.85 -1.24 6.31
N ILE A 53 -2.03 -0.73 5.10
CA ILE A 53 -1.24 0.34 4.51
C ILE A 53 -2.15 1.50 4.19
N GLU A 54 -1.73 2.72 4.50
CA GLU A 54 -2.35 3.96 4.06
C GLU A 54 -1.49 4.60 2.97
N CYS A 55 -2.15 5.05 1.90
CA CYS A 55 -1.52 5.77 0.80
C CYS A 55 -2.21 7.13 0.60
N SER A 56 -1.40 8.15 0.32
CA SER A 56 -1.83 9.43 -0.24
C SER A 56 -1.48 9.44 -1.72
N PHE A 57 -2.40 9.90 -2.57
CA PHE A 57 -2.18 9.96 -4.01
C PHE A 57 -3.03 11.06 -4.65
N SER A 58 -2.62 11.54 -5.82
CA SER A 58 -3.30 12.57 -6.60
C SER A 58 -4.21 11.98 -7.68
N GLN A 59 -3.88 10.80 -8.20
CA GLN A 59 -4.60 10.09 -9.26
C GLN A 59 -4.83 8.62 -8.90
N LEU A 60 -6.01 8.07 -9.22
CA LEU A 60 -6.36 6.68 -8.91
C LEU A 60 -5.39 5.65 -9.52
N SER A 61 -4.84 5.95 -10.71
CA SER A 61 -3.85 5.11 -11.39
C SER A 61 -2.54 4.94 -10.61
N GLU A 62 -2.20 5.88 -9.72
CA GLU A 62 -1.00 5.80 -8.87
C GLU A 62 -1.13 4.70 -7.81
N LEU A 63 -2.35 4.48 -7.28
CA LEU A 63 -2.60 3.45 -6.27
C LEU A 63 -2.41 2.04 -6.84
N ASP A 64 -2.80 1.84 -8.10
CA ASP A 64 -2.59 0.57 -8.81
C ASP A 64 -1.09 0.21 -8.91
N LYS A 65 -0.20 1.21 -8.91
CA LYS A 65 1.26 0.96 -8.92
C LYS A 65 1.73 0.37 -7.60
N VAL A 66 1.22 0.85 -6.47
CA VAL A 66 1.55 0.31 -5.14
C VAL A 66 1.07 -1.13 -5.02
N VAL A 67 -0.17 -1.39 -5.44
CA VAL A 67 -0.73 -2.75 -5.46
C VAL A 67 0.06 -3.67 -6.39
N THR A 68 0.43 -3.18 -7.58
CA THR A 68 1.24 -3.93 -8.53
C THR A 68 2.62 -4.24 -7.97
N TYR A 69 3.29 -3.27 -7.35
CA TYR A 69 4.58 -3.47 -6.68
C TYR A 69 4.52 -4.60 -5.65
N CYS A 70 3.49 -4.63 -4.81
CA CYS A 70 3.26 -5.72 -3.85
C CYS A 70 3.15 -7.11 -4.50
N ARG A 71 2.69 -7.18 -5.76
CA ARG A 71 2.47 -8.43 -6.50
C ARG A 71 3.65 -8.89 -7.34
N ILE A 72 4.51 -7.97 -7.79
CA ILE A 72 5.60 -8.27 -8.73
C ILE A 72 6.99 -8.26 -8.08
N GLU A 73 7.16 -7.59 -6.94
CA GLU A 73 8.43 -7.58 -6.24
C GLU A 73 8.74 -9.00 -5.72
N ASN A 74 9.97 -9.46 -5.94
CA ASN A 74 10.34 -10.86 -5.82
C ASN A 74 10.08 -11.44 -4.42
N GLU A 75 10.33 -10.65 -3.37
CA GLU A 75 10.13 -11.09 -1.99
C GLU A 75 8.67 -10.91 -1.56
N LEU A 76 8.07 -9.75 -1.83
CA LEU A 76 6.68 -9.45 -1.50
C LEU A 76 5.71 -10.43 -2.15
N SER A 77 5.91 -10.77 -3.42
CA SER A 77 5.05 -11.73 -4.14
C SER A 77 5.08 -13.14 -3.56
N GLN A 78 6.17 -13.52 -2.90
CA GLN A 78 6.30 -14.80 -2.20
C GLN A 78 5.64 -14.76 -0.81
N TRP A 79 5.63 -13.61 -0.15
CA TRP A 79 5.07 -13.45 1.20
C TRP A 79 3.59 -13.10 1.20
N ILE A 80 3.10 -12.40 0.19
CA ILE A 80 1.72 -11.89 0.11
C ILE A 80 0.81 -12.89 -0.59
N GLU A 81 -0.31 -13.22 0.04
CA GLU A 81 -1.37 -14.08 -0.49
C GLU A 81 -2.37 -13.27 -1.30
N GLU A 82 -2.89 -12.23 -0.66
CA GLU A 82 -4.00 -11.45 -1.17
C GLU A 82 -3.85 -9.99 -0.78
N THR A 83 -4.42 -9.11 -1.61
CA THR A 83 -4.52 -7.68 -1.33
C THR A 83 -5.95 -7.23 -1.61
N THR A 84 -6.50 -6.37 -0.74
CA THR A 84 -7.75 -5.66 -0.99
C THR A 84 -7.51 -4.16 -0.85
N THR A 85 -8.01 -3.38 -1.79
CA THR A 85 -7.83 -1.93 -1.82
C THR A 85 -9.14 -1.23 -1.51
N LEU A 86 -9.11 -0.31 -0.54
CA LEU A 86 -10.21 0.57 -0.19
C LEU A 86 -9.84 1.99 -0.59
N VAL A 87 -10.72 2.69 -1.28
CA VAL A 87 -10.43 4.01 -1.84
C VAL A 87 -11.44 5.03 -1.33
N GLY A 88 -10.93 6.12 -0.75
CA GLY A 88 -11.74 7.28 -0.43
C GLY A 88 -12.19 7.98 -1.71
N THR A 89 -13.49 8.19 -1.88
CA THR A 89 -14.05 8.89 -3.05
C THR A 89 -13.98 10.41 -2.93
N LYS A 90 -13.60 10.92 -1.75
CA LYS A 90 -13.50 12.34 -1.46
C LYS A 90 -12.01 12.74 -1.40
N PRO A 91 -11.61 13.83 -2.06
CA PRO A 91 -10.26 14.36 -1.91
C PRO A 91 -10.18 15.22 -0.64
N ASP A 92 -10.09 14.58 0.51
CA ASP A 92 -10.02 15.24 1.83
C ASP A 92 -8.67 15.05 2.54
N TYR A 93 -7.67 14.55 1.82
CA TYR A 93 -6.32 14.46 2.33
C TYR A 93 -5.60 15.81 2.19
N SER A 94 -5.16 16.35 3.34
CA SER A 94 -4.50 17.67 3.48
C SER A 94 -3.01 17.53 3.76
#